data_AF-A0A938LL66-F1
#
_entry.id   AF-A0A938LL66-F1
#
_cell.length_a   1.000
_cell.length_b   1.000
_cell.length_c   1.000
_cell.angle_alpha   90.00
_cell.angle_beta   90.00
_cell.angle_gamma   90.00
#
_symmetry.space_group_name_H-M   'P 1'
#
loop_
_entity.id
_entity.type
_entity.pdbx_description
1 polymer ?
#
loop_
_entity_poly.entity_id
_entity_poly.type
_entity_poly.pdbx_seq_one_letter_code
_entity_poly.pdbx_strand_id
1 'polypeptide(L)'
;MTQKTARRLAAAARAAVFLAAWMAAAVAARADSKVLEGVPAYLAADVFSAPAAPQAPPGLAAVCFAASDPLPALRGPTLPAMPQYEWWYGCSPTAAGMMAGYWDGLPGRTNLFDGDARIWFGDQDTGTRAMVASRAHITAGKENGYTYGDYHNSISYPEHQANPDCVADFLKTVDSGTYASNIAAGLRNFIAWDNPRTALPEGLPAQTAQLYVPFFGGTFEYDTFKAEIDAGRPVILNLLTAETETKWVGHSVVGYGYQDAMFQVKVATNYGAILDLTVGGFAVRDTWMNGTAFSEWVDWKENVFSSVIDAQGVEWWPFIDIRGASWVYDDGTPGPYDWMVTDAVTLYVAPEPATALLVAAGMGWLARRTFSRGRHGRGRRPAGDG
;
A
#
# COMPACT_ATOMS: atom_id res chain seq x y z
N MET A 1 10.66 -37.96 46.10
CA MET A 1 10.12 -37.23 44.92
C MET A 1 9.59 -38.27 43.94
N THR A 2 8.36 -38.16 43.43
CA THR A 2 7.78 -39.21 42.57
C THR A 2 8.35 -39.12 41.14
N GLN A 3 8.37 -40.22 40.40
CA GLN A 3 8.84 -40.28 39.00
C GLN A 3 8.08 -39.28 38.10
N LYS A 4 6.82 -38.98 38.44
CA LYS A 4 5.98 -37.98 37.77
C LYS A 4 6.48 -36.54 38.01
N THR A 5 6.95 -36.24 39.23
CA THR A 5 7.56 -34.94 39.57
C THR A 5 8.90 -34.75 38.86
N ALA A 6 9.73 -35.80 38.78
CA ALA A 6 11.02 -35.74 38.08
C ALA A 6 10.85 -35.48 36.56
N ARG A 7 9.86 -36.11 35.91
CA ARG A 7 9.56 -35.87 34.49
C ARG A 7 9.06 -34.45 34.21
N ARG A 8 8.26 -33.87 35.13
CA ARG A 8 7.78 -32.48 35.00
C ARG A 8 8.90 -31.46 35.14
N LEU A 9 9.84 -31.68 36.06
CA LEU A 9 11.01 -30.82 36.22
C LEU A 9 11.96 -30.90 35.02
N ALA A 10 12.16 -32.10 34.46
CA ALA A 10 12.96 -32.28 33.25
C ALA A 10 12.34 -31.60 32.01
N ALA A 11 11.01 -31.64 31.88
CA ALA A 11 10.30 -30.94 30.81
C ALA A 11 10.39 -29.41 30.96
N ALA A 12 10.23 -28.89 32.18
CA ALA A 12 10.37 -27.46 32.46
C ALA A 12 11.79 -26.95 32.20
N ALA A 13 12.81 -27.74 32.56
CA ALA A 13 14.22 -27.40 32.28
C ALA A 13 14.51 -27.35 30.76
N ARG A 14 13.95 -28.27 29.97
CA ARG A 14 14.10 -28.25 28.51
C ARG A 14 13.40 -27.05 27.87
N ALA A 15 12.20 -26.70 28.36
CA ALA A 15 11.49 -25.51 27.90
C ALA A 15 12.26 -24.22 28.23
N ALA A 16 12.87 -24.14 29.43
CA ALA A 16 13.69 -22.99 29.82
C ALA A 16 14.95 -22.83 28.96
N VAL A 17 15.62 -23.95 28.61
CA VAL A 17 16.79 -23.93 27.70
C VAL A 17 16.39 -23.51 26.29
N PHE A 18 15.24 -23.98 25.79
CA PHE A 18 14.74 -23.59 24.46
C PHE A 18 14.37 -22.10 24.41
N LEU A 19 13.73 -21.60 25.47
CA LEU A 19 13.37 -20.20 25.60
C LEU A 19 14.61 -19.30 25.70
N ALA A 20 15.64 -19.72 26.43
CA ALA A 20 16.91 -18.99 26.52
C ALA A 20 17.65 -18.96 25.19
N ALA A 21 17.66 -20.07 24.44
CA ALA A 21 18.27 -20.14 23.11
C ALA A 21 17.51 -19.28 22.08
N TRP A 22 16.18 -19.27 22.13
CA TRP A 22 15.34 -18.41 21.28
C TRP A 22 15.55 -16.92 21.57
N MET A 23 15.61 -16.53 22.85
CA MET A 23 15.92 -15.15 23.23
C MET A 23 17.33 -14.73 22.79
N ALA A 24 18.33 -15.62 22.89
CA ALA A 24 19.68 -15.33 22.43
C ALA A 24 19.75 -15.15 20.90
N ALA A 25 18.99 -15.95 20.14
CA ALA A 25 18.90 -15.81 18.68
C ALA A 25 18.17 -14.52 18.27
N ALA A 26 17.11 -14.12 18.99
CA ALA A 26 16.40 -12.86 18.77
C ALA A 26 17.29 -11.64 19.08
N VAL A 27 18.13 -11.71 20.11
CA VAL A 27 19.11 -10.66 20.43
C VAL A 27 20.22 -10.60 19.38
N ALA A 28 20.69 -11.74 18.86
CA ALA A 28 21.69 -11.79 17.80
C ALA A 28 21.16 -11.25 16.47
N ALA A 29 19.91 -11.57 16.09
CA ALA A 29 19.26 -11.02 14.90
C ALA A 29 19.07 -9.49 14.97
N ARG A 30 19.00 -8.93 16.18
CA ARG A 30 18.92 -7.49 16.43
C ARG A 30 20.27 -6.77 16.33
N ALA A 31 21.39 -7.49 16.35
CA ALA A 31 22.74 -6.91 16.31
C ALA A 31 23.24 -6.62 14.88
N ASP A 32 22.61 -7.19 13.84
CA ASP A 32 22.97 -7.01 12.43
C ASP A 32 22.28 -5.80 11.76
N SER A 33 21.38 -5.09 12.44
CA SER A 33 20.70 -3.89 11.92
C SER A 33 21.40 -2.58 12.34
N LYS A 34 22.71 -2.47 12.11
CA LYS A 34 23.54 -1.29 12.47
C LYS A 34 23.26 0.00 11.67
N VAL A 35 22.04 0.19 11.16
CA VAL A 35 21.64 1.40 10.42
C VAL A 35 20.74 2.34 11.26
N LEU A 36 20.33 1.99 12.48
CA LEU A 36 19.32 2.76 13.22
C LEU A 36 19.75 3.20 14.63
N GLU A 37 21.00 3.62 14.82
CA GLU A 37 21.38 4.34 16.05
C GLU A 37 20.87 5.79 15.97
N GLY A 38 19.70 6.05 16.58
CA GLY A 38 19.10 7.38 16.66
C GLY A 38 17.58 7.43 16.52
N VAL A 39 16.95 6.29 16.23
CA VAL A 39 15.51 6.21 16.01
C VAL A 39 14.80 5.85 17.33
N PRO A 40 13.77 6.61 17.78
CA PRO A 40 13.04 6.30 19.00
C PRO A 40 12.46 4.88 19.01
N ALA A 41 12.39 4.26 20.19
CA ALA A 41 12.04 2.85 20.40
C ALA A 41 10.68 2.40 19.83
N TYR A 42 9.79 3.33 19.44
CA TYR A 42 8.53 3.01 18.78
C TYR A 42 8.69 2.51 17.33
N LEU A 43 9.84 2.75 16.68
CA LEU A 43 10.14 2.28 15.32
C LEU A 43 10.77 0.87 15.28
N ALA A 44 11.04 0.25 16.43
CA ALA A 44 11.58 -1.11 16.48
C ALA A 44 10.48 -2.20 16.42
N ALA A 45 9.20 -1.79 16.35
CA ALA A 45 8.04 -2.68 16.25
C ALA A 45 7.29 -2.42 14.94
N ASP A 46 8.00 -2.52 13.81
CA ASP A 46 7.45 -2.32 12.46
C ASP A 46 6.44 -3.39 12.00
N VAL A 47 5.84 -4.19 12.90
CA VAL A 47 4.79 -5.16 12.51
C VAL A 47 3.49 -4.39 12.31
N PHE A 48 3.09 -4.15 11.06
CA PHE A 48 1.77 -3.61 10.75
C PHE A 48 0.76 -4.76 10.85
N SER A 49 0.40 -5.19 12.06
CA SER A 49 -0.74 -6.11 12.23
C SER A 49 -2.00 -5.34 11.90
N ALA A 50 -2.56 -5.54 10.71
CA ALA A 50 -3.91 -5.08 10.44
C ALA A 50 -4.87 -5.86 11.36
N PRO A 51 -5.76 -5.19 12.10
CA PRO A 51 -6.85 -5.90 12.75
C PRO A 51 -7.70 -6.62 11.68
N ALA A 52 -8.52 -7.59 12.11
CA ALA A 52 -9.60 -8.09 11.27
C ALA A 52 -10.32 -6.89 10.63
N ALA A 53 -10.71 -6.97 9.35
CA ALA A 53 -11.59 -5.95 8.78
C ALA A 53 -12.75 -5.73 9.76
N PRO A 54 -12.94 -4.50 10.29
CA PRO A 54 -13.98 -4.27 11.27
C PRO A 54 -15.30 -4.70 10.63
N GLN A 55 -16.06 -5.58 11.30
CA GLN A 55 -17.42 -5.84 10.88
C GLN A 55 -18.18 -4.52 11.01
N ALA A 56 -18.61 -3.95 9.89
CA ALA A 56 -19.48 -2.79 9.88
C ALA A 56 -20.62 -3.05 10.88
N PRO A 57 -20.80 -2.21 11.92
CA PRO A 57 -21.85 -2.42 12.90
C PRO A 57 -23.20 -2.57 12.17
N PRO A 58 -24.01 -3.61 12.47
CA PRO A 58 -25.32 -3.74 11.87
C PRO A 58 -26.15 -2.49 12.17
N GLY A 59 -26.45 -1.70 11.13
CA GLY A 59 -27.32 -0.52 11.25
C GLY A 59 -26.66 0.86 11.11
N LEU A 60 -25.35 0.95 10.85
CA LEU A 60 -24.76 2.22 10.40
C LEU A 60 -24.83 2.29 8.87
N ALA A 61 -25.93 2.81 8.34
CA ALA A 61 -25.90 3.40 7.01
C ALA A 61 -24.79 4.45 7.01
N ALA A 62 -23.90 4.44 6.01
CA ALA A 62 -22.89 5.48 5.84
C ALA A 62 -23.58 6.84 5.91
N VAL A 63 -23.44 7.54 7.05
CA VAL A 63 -23.90 8.91 7.18
C VAL A 63 -22.87 9.73 6.43
N CYS A 64 -23.08 9.86 5.12
CA CYS A 64 -22.43 10.89 4.33
C CYS A 64 -22.94 12.22 4.90
N PHE A 65 -22.16 12.86 5.77
CA PHE A 65 -22.44 14.23 6.13
C PHE A 65 -22.32 15.07 4.86
N ALA A 66 -23.39 15.78 4.52
CA ALA A 66 -23.31 16.81 3.51
C ALA A 66 -22.28 17.83 4.00
N ALA A 67 -21.12 17.89 3.33
CA ALA A 67 -20.31 19.09 3.34
C ALA A 67 -21.28 20.25 3.12
N SER A 68 -21.39 21.15 4.09
CA SER A 68 -22.47 22.16 4.13
C SER A 68 -22.35 23.22 3.03
N ASP A 69 -21.35 23.08 2.16
CA ASP A 69 -21.24 23.74 0.87
C ASP A 69 -21.14 22.66 -0.23
N PRO A 70 -21.79 22.82 -1.39
CA PRO A 70 -21.56 21.92 -2.51
C PRO A 70 -20.06 21.93 -2.79
N LEU A 71 -19.40 20.81 -2.51
CA LEU A 71 -17.97 20.66 -2.79
C LEU A 71 -17.78 21.12 -4.23
N PRO A 72 -16.86 22.06 -4.50
CA PRO A 72 -16.57 22.47 -5.85
C PRO A 72 -16.34 21.20 -6.65
N ALA A 73 -16.98 21.08 -7.82
CA ALA A 73 -16.91 19.87 -8.64
C ALA A 73 -15.48 19.33 -8.62
N LEU A 74 -15.28 18.19 -7.97
CA LEU A 74 -13.96 17.62 -7.76
C LEU A 74 -13.38 17.34 -9.15
N ARG A 75 -12.21 17.91 -9.41
CA ARG A 75 -11.58 17.99 -10.74
C ARG A 75 -10.16 17.43 -10.74
N GLY A 76 -9.71 16.95 -9.59
CA GLY A 76 -8.45 16.28 -9.41
C GLY A 76 -8.27 15.10 -10.37
N PRO A 77 -7.07 14.90 -10.94
CA PRO A 77 -6.82 13.75 -11.77
C PRO A 77 -6.95 12.46 -10.95
N THR A 78 -7.59 11.46 -11.53
CA THR A 78 -7.61 10.09 -11.03
C THR A 78 -7.08 9.16 -12.12
N LEU A 79 -6.38 8.11 -11.71
CA LEU A 79 -5.92 7.07 -12.60
C LEU A 79 -7.13 6.21 -13.00
N PRO A 80 -7.43 6.07 -14.31
CA PRO A 80 -8.57 5.30 -14.75
C PRO A 80 -8.36 3.81 -14.46
N ALA A 81 -9.47 3.10 -14.23
CA ALA A 81 -9.49 1.64 -14.08
C ALA A 81 -8.64 1.08 -12.92
N MET A 82 -8.37 1.88 -11.88
CA MET A 82 -7.77 1.38 -10.64
C MET A 82 -8.70 0.32 -10.01
N PRO A 83 -8.28 -0.96 -9.92
CA PRO A 83 -9.13 -2.02 -9.39
C PRO A 83 -9.45 -1.82 -7.91
N GLN A 84 -10.61 -2.32 -7.51
CA GLN A 84 -11.05 -2.36 -6.11
C GLN A 84 -11.11 -3.82 -5.70
N TYR A 85 -10.25 -4.19 -4.74
CA TYR A 85 -10.31 -5.49 -4.07
C TYR A 85 -10.95 -5.33 -2.71
N GLU A 86 -11.52 -6.40 -2.19
CA GLU A 86 -11.93 -6.47 -0.79
C GLU A 86 -10.78 -7.07 0.03
N TRP A 87 -10.78 -6.79 1.33
CA TRP A 87 -9.75 -7.26 2.24
C TRP A 87 -9.62 -8.78 2.14
N TRP A 88 -8.38 -9.24 1.94
CA TRP A 88 -8.10 -10.66 1.83
C TRP A 88 -6.79 -11.00 2.53
N TYR A 89 -6.88 -11.47 3.77
CA TYR A 89 -5.76 -11.97 4.57
C TYR A 89 -4.63 -10.96 4.83
N GLY A 90 -4.90 -9.66 4.68
CA GLY A 90 -3.98 -8.57 5.01
C GLY A 90 -4.22 -7.33 4.15
N CYS A 91 -4.13 -6.14 4.74
CA CYS A 91 -4.31 -4.89 3.99
C CYS A 91 -3.18 -4.67 2.98
N SER A 92 -1.92 -4.82 3.39
CA SER A 92 -0.75 -4.64 2.51
C SER A 92 -0.75 -5.59 1.29
N PRO A 93 -0.97 -6.92 1.41
CA PRO A 93 -1.07 -7.77 0.23
C PRO A 93 -2.30 -7.47 -0.63
N THR A 94 -3.42 -7.05 -0.05
CA THR A 94 -4.61 -6.64 -0.82
C THR A 94 -4.31 -5.37 -1.63
N ALA A 95 -3.70 -4.35 -1.01
CA ALA A 95 -3.31 -3.11 -1.67
C ALA A 95 -2.25 -3.34 -2.77
N ALA A 96 -1.26 -4.20 -2.48
CA ALA A 96 -0.28 -4.64 -3.45
C ALA A 96 -0.92 -5.38 -4.64
N GLY A 97 -1.91 -6.22 -4.39
CA GLY A 97 -2.70 -6.88 -5.44
C GLY A 97 -3.46 -5.89 -6.33
N MET A 98 -4.09 -4.85 -5.74
CA MET A 98 -4.75 -3.79 -6.50
C MET A 98 -3.75 -3.01 -7.37
N MET A 99 -2.58 -2.69 -6.82
CA MET A 99 -1.52 -2.02 -7.55
C MET A 99 -0.97 -2.90 -8.70
N ALA A 100 -0.78 -4.20 -8.49
CA ALA A 100 -0.41 -5.14 -9.54
C ALA A 100 -1.49 -5.20 -10.65
N GLY A 101 -2.76 -5.27 -10.27
CA GLY A 101 -3.88 -5.29 -11.22
C GLY A 101 -4.02 -4.02 -12.06
N TYR A 102 -3.68 -2.85 -11.50
CA TYR A 102 -3.58 -1.61 -12.28
C TYR A 102 -2.53 -1.74 -13.39
N TRP A 103 -1.34 -2.22 -13.06
CA TRP A 103 -0.24 -2.35 -14.02
C TRP A 103 -0.52 -3.42 -15.07
N ASP A 104 -1.13 -4.54 -14.69
CA ASP A 104 -1.52 -5.63 -15.59
C ASP A 104 -2.53 -5.16 -16.66
N GLY A 105 -3.39 -4.20 -16.29
CA GLY A 105 -4.36 -3.58 -17.18
C GLY A 105 -3.76 -2.64 -18.23
N LEU A 106 -2.47 -2.29 -18.14
CA LEU A 106 -1.84 -1.32 -19.04
C LEU A 106 -1.20 -1.97 -20.28
N PRO A 107 -1.25 -1.31 -21.45
CA PRO A 107 -0.63 -1.83 -22.67
C PRO A 107 0.85 -2.17 -22.50
N GLY A 108 1.23 -3.36 -22.96
CA GLY A 108 2.61 -3.85 -22.91
C GLY A 108 3.08 -4.34 -21.54
N ARG A 109 2.17 -4.49 -20.58
CA ARG A 109 2.44 -5.01 -19.24
C ARG A 109 1.45 -6.12 -18.85
N THR A 110 0.89 -6.76 -19.87
CA THR A 110 -0.10 -7.81 -19.72
C THR A 110 0.56 -9.08 -19.19
N ASN A 111 -0.20 -9.88 -18.44
CA ASN A 111 0.23 -11.18 -17.92
C ASN A 111 1.15 -11.05 -16.69
N LEU A 112 0.93 -10.06 -15.82
CA LEU A 112 1.49 -10.08 -14.47
C LEU A 112 0.76 -11.09 -13.55
N PHE A 113 -0.40 -11.56 -14.02
CA PHE A 113 -1.27 -12.50 -13.34
C PHE A 113 -2.00 -13.36 -14.39
N ASP A 114 -2.17 -14.64 -14.09
CA ASP A 114 -2.99 -15.55 -14.90
C ASP A 114 -4.49 -15.24 -14.71
N GLY A 115 -5.00 -14.32 -15.53
CA GLY A 115 -6.39 -13.89 -15.54
C GLY A 115 -6.55 -12.40 -15.78
N ASP A 116 -7.69 -11.84 -15.38
CA ASP A 116 -7.93 -10.39 -15.41
C ASP A 116 -7.75 -9.83 -13.99
N ALA A 117 -6.57 -9.29 -13.69
CA ALA A 117 -6.27 -8.70 -12.39
C ALA A 117 -7.02 -7.36 -12.14
N ARG A 118 -7.89 -6.92 -13.05
CA ARG A 118 -8.76 -5.75 -12.80
C ARG A 118 -10.05 -6.14 -12.09
N ILE A 119 -10.36 -7.44 -12.03
CA ILE A 119 -11.60 -7.96 -11.47
C ILE A 119 -11.29 -8.64 -10.14
N TRP A 120 -12.03 -8.32 -9.09
CA TRP A 120 -11.94 -9.02 -7.82
C TRP A 120 -12.78 -10.31 -7.84
N PHE A 121 -12.14 -11.48 -7.92
CA PHE A 121 -12.85 -12.77 -7.98
C PHE A 121 -12.06 -13.96 -7.43
N GLY A 122 -12.71 -15.12 -7.42
CA GLY A 122 -12.11 -16.41 -7.10
C GLY A 122 -12.17 -16.77 -5.62
N ASP A 123 -11.17 -17.50 -5.16
CA ASP A 123 -11.02 -18.01 -3.80
C ASP A 123 -9.53 -18.25 -3.49
N GLN A 124 -9.22 -19.09 -2.50
CA GLN A 124 -7.84 -19.41 -2.13
C GLN A 124 -7.07 -20.22 -3.19
N ASP A 125 -7.74 -20.75 -4.23
CA ASP A 125 -7.10 -21.53 -5.30
C ASP A 125 -7.03 -20.80 -6.63
N THR A 126 -7.95 -19.86 -6.86
CA THR A 126 -8.15 -19.25 -8.17
C THR A 126 -8.38 -17.75 -8.10
N GLY A 127 -8.10 -17.06 -9.20
CA GLY A 127 -8.41 -15.64 -9.35
C GLY A 127 -7.53 -14.72 -8.50
N THR A 128 -7.93 -13.46 -8.42
CA THR A 128 -7.18 -12.41 -7.72
C THR A 128 -7.13 -12.65 -6.21
N ARG A 129 -8.06 -13.40 -5.63
CA ARG A 129 -8.00 -13.82 -4.23
C ARG A 129 -6.80 -14.73 -3.97
N ALA A 130 -6.57 -15.75 -4.80
CA ALA A 130 -5.39 -16.59 -4.70
C ALA A 130 -4.10 -15.84 -5.03
N MET A 131 -4.16 -14.86 -5.95
CA MET A 131 -3.04 -13.94 -6.21
C MET A 131 -2.64 -13.17 -4.94
N VAL A 132 -3.61 -12.62 -4.22
CA VAL A 132 -3.37 -11.83 -3.00
C VAL A 132 -2.88 -12.73 -1.86
N ALA A 133 -3.61 -13.80 -1.57
CA ALA A 133 -3.24 -14.80 -0.57
C ALA A 133 -3.74 -16.18 -0.99
N SER A 134 -2.79 -17.08 -1.29
CA SER A 134 -3.06 -18.43 -1.76
C SER A 134 -3.50 -19.37 -0.64
N ARG A 135 -3.98 -20.55 -1.02
CA ARG A 135 -4.21 -21.67 -0.10
C ARG A 135 -2.96 -22.03 0.70
N ALA A 136 -1.77 -21.99 0.10
CA ALA A 136 -0.54 -22.33 0.79
C ALA A 136 -0.31 -21.38 1.98
N HIS A 137 -0.40 -20.08 1.73
CA HIS A 137 -0.33 -19.04 2.74
C HIS A 137 -1.35 -19.19 3.88
N ILE A 138 -2.61 -19.41 3.52
CA ILE A 138 -3.72 -19.52 4.49
C ILE A 138 -3.59 -20.81 5.33
N THR A 139 -3.24 -21.94 4.70
CA THR A 139 -3.06 -23.21 5.41
C THR A 139 -1.85 -23.16 6.32
N ALA A 140 -0.72 -22.57 5.87
CA ALA A 140 0.46 -22.41 6.70
C ALA A 140 0.15 -21.59 7.96
N GLY A 141 -0.61 -20.50 7.83
CA GLY A 141 -1.09 -19.72 8.98
C GLY A 141 -1.83 -20.57 10.01
N LYS A 142 -2.83 -21.35 9.57
CA LYS A 142 -3.61 -22.21 10.46
C LYS A 142 -2.75 -23.27 11.16
N GLU A 143 -1.82 -23.88 10.43
CA GLU A 143 -0.92 -24.91 10.96
C GLU A 143 0.09 -24.35 11.96
N ASN A 144 0.49 -23.09 11.79
CA ASN A 144 1.39 -22.37 12.70
C ASN A 144 0.64 -21.66 13.84
N GLY A 145 -0.69 -21.80 13.91
CA GLY A 145 -1.53 -21.29 15.00
C GLY A 145 -1.99 -19.85 14.84
N TYR A 146 -1.90 -19.28 13.64
CA TYR A 146 -2.40 -17.96 13.28
C TYR A 146 -3.84 -18.01 12.74
N THR A 147 -4.51 -16.85 12.76
CA THR A 147 -5.91 -16.73 12.33
C THR A 147 -6.01 -16.62 10.82
N TYR A 148 -5.08 -15.87 10.21
CA TYR A 148 -5.16 -15.50 8.81
C TYR A 148 -4.24 -16.34 7.92
N GLY A 149 -2.95 -16.03 7.90
CA GLY A 149 -1.99 -16.61 6.97
C GLY A 149 -0.57 -16.47 7.47
N ASP A 150 0.36 -17.22 6.89
CA ASP A 150 1.76 -17.19 7.27
C ASP A 150 2.66 -17.60 6.11
N TYR A 151 3.66 -16.78 5.79
CA TYR A 151 4.65 -17.08 4.76
C TYR A 151 5.70 -18.11 5.21
N HIS A 152 5.80 -18.43 6.51
CA HIS A 152 6.75 -19.42 7.00
C HIS A 152 6.35 -20.85 6.59
N ASN A 153 7.31 -21.77 6.72
CA ASN A 153 7.08 -23.19 6.49
C ASN A 153 6.03 -23.75 7.47
N SER A 154 5.29 -24.74 7.00
CA SER A 154 4.28 -25.45 7.79
C SER A 154 4.35 -26.96 7.53
N ILE A 155 3.46 -27.74 8.16
CA ILE A 155 3.41 -29.19 7.98
C ILE A 155 3.02 -29.55 6.53
N SER A 156 2.02 -28.86 5.98
CA SER A 156 1.56 -29.06 4.60
C SER A 156 2.50 -28.42 3.57
N TYR A 157 3.25 -27.38 3.95
CA TYR A 157 4.14 -26.63 3.07
C TYR A 157 5.54 -26.48 3.70
N PRO A 158 6.37 -27.54 3.71
CA PRO A 158 7.65 -27.56 4.41
C PRO A 158 8.73 -26.64 3.79
N GLU A 159 8.52 -26.16 2.57
CA GLU A 159 9.42 -25.24 1.86
C GLU A 159 8.70 -23.95 1.43
N HIS A 160 7.61 -23.59 2.11
CA HIS A 160 6.77 -22.45 1.76
C HIS A 160 7.56 -21.15 1.63
N GLN A 161 8.45 -20.87 2.59
CA GLN A 161 9.26 -19.66 2.60
C GLN A 161 10.24 -19.57 1.42
N ALA A 162 10.65 -20.72 0.87
CA ALA A 162 11.53 -20.80 -0.30
C ALA A 162 10.76 -20.76 -1.62
N ASN A 163 9.45 -21.03 -1.58
CA ASN A 163 8.57 -21.14 -2.74
C ASN A 163 7.33 -20.25 -2.56
N PRO A 164 7.50 -18.91 -2.48
CA PRO A 164 6.38 -17.99 -2.40
C PRO A 164 5.50 -18.13 -3.65
N ASP A 165 4.17 -18.16 -3.49
CA ASP A 165 3.25 -18.34 -4.62
C ASP A 165 2.09 -17.32 -4.66
N CYS A 166 2.06 -16.37 -3.72
CA CYS A 166 1.13 -15.24 -3.73
C CYS A 166 1.78 -13.95 -3.20
N VAL A 167 1.11 -12.81 -3.43
CA VAL A 167 1.58 -11.49 -2.99
C VAL A 167 1.91 -11.46 -1.49
N ALA A 168 1.06 -12.07 -0.65
CA ALA A 168 1.28 -12.14 0.79
C ALA A 168 2.58 -12.85 1.18
N ASP A 169 3.00 -13.89 0.45
CA ASP A 169 4.28 -14.57 0.71
C ASP A 169 5.48 -13.68 0.35
N PHE A 170 5.42 -13.02 -0.80
CA PHE A 170 6.48 -12.10 -1.22
C PHE A 170 6.63 -10.93 -0.26
N LEU A 171 5.51 -10.43 0.28
CA LEU A 171 5.47 -9.40 1.31
C LEU A 171 5.85 -9.93 2.71
N LYS A 172 6.02 -11.24 2.88
CA LYS A 172 6.27 -11.91 4.15
C LYS A 172 5.21 -11.59 5.20
N THR A 173 3.95 -11.63 4.79
CA THR A 173 2.81 -11.39 5.66
C THR A 173 2.69 -12.52 6.68
N VAL A 174 2.40 -12.17 7.94
CA VAL A 174 2.13 -13.10 9.05
C VAL A 174 0.93 -12.60 9.83
N ASP A 175 -0.09 -13.45 9.97
CA ASP A 175 -1.35 -13.17 10.67
C ASP A 175 -1.94 -11.80 10.29
N SER A 176 -2.16 -11.62 8.98
CA SER A 176 -2.58 -10.37 8.32
C SER A 176 -1.65 -9.17 8.45
N GLY A 177 -0.53 -9.31 9.16
CA GLY A 177 0.44 -8.26 9.37
C GLY A 177 1.60 -8.29 8.40
N THR A 178 2.01 -7.12 7.91
CA THR A 178 3.15 -6.99 6.98
C THR A 178 4.08 -5.89 7.44
N TYR A 179 5.37 -6.16 7.59
CA TYR A 179 6.32 -5.08 7.88
C TYR A 179 6.43 -4.13 6.68
N ALA A 180 6.34 -2.82 6.89
CA ALA A 180 6.41 -1.85 5.78
C ALA A 180 7.71 -1.99 4.97
N SER A 181 8.82 -2.29 5.65
CA SER A 181 10.13 -2.58 5.03
C SER A 181 10.12 -3.77 4.05
N ASN A 182 9.15 -4.69 4.16
CA ASN A 182 8.98 -5.80 3.24
C ASN A 182 8.12 -5.44 2.02
N ILE A 183 7.27 -4.40 2.08
CA ILE A 183 6.27 -4.12 1.05
C ILE A 183 6.95 -3.80 -0.29
N ALA A 184 7.89 -2.85 -0.31
CA ALA A 184 8.54 -2.42 -1.55
C ALA A 184 9.38 -3.55 -2.20
N ALA A 185 10.15 -4.29 -1.40
CA ALA A 185 10.96 -5.39 -1.92
C ALA A 185 10.09 -6.58 -2.34
N GLY A 186 9.08 -6.94 -1.54
CA GLY A 186 8.15 -8.02 -1.82
C GLY A 186 7.35 -7.76 -3.10
N LEU A 187 6.77 -6.56 -3.24
CA LEU A 187 6.02 -6.19 -4.43
C LEU A 187 6.90 -6.23 -5.69
N ARG A 188 8.13 -5.69 -5.63
CA ARG A 188 9.08 -5.80 -6.75
C ARG A 188 9.35 -7.25 -7.13
N ASN A 189 9.58 -8.10 -6.13
CA ASN A 189 9.89 -9.50 -6.35
C ASN A 189 8.68 -10.26 -6.93
N PHE A 190 7.46 -9.96 -6.48
CA PHE A 190 6.23 -10.52 -7.04
C PHE A 190 6.04 -10.14 -8.51
N ILE A 191 6.24 -8.87 -8.88
CA ILE A 191 6.10 -8.43 -10.27
C ILE A 191 7.19 -9.03 -11.18
N ALA A 192 8.39 -9.23 -10.64
CA ALA A 192 9.49 -9.87 -11.36
C ALA A 192 9.43 -11.40 -11.34
N TRP A 193 8.50 -11.98 -10.59
CA TRP A 193 8.37 -13.42 -10.44
C TRP A 193 7.68 -14.02 -11.66
N ASP A 194 8.24 -15.12 -12.14
CA ASP A 194 7.67 -15.91 -13.21
C ASP A 194 6.96 -17.12 -12.57
N ASN A 195 5.64 -17.18 -12.70
CA ASN A 195 4.84 -18.23 -12.08
C ASN A 195 5.18 -19.58 -12.72
N PRO A 196 5.79 -20.54 -12.00
CA PRO A 196 6.21 -21.80 -12.59
C PRO A 196 5.04 -22.70 -13.00
N ARG A 197 3.80 -22.33 -12.66
CA ARG A 197 2.59 -23.07 -13.03
C ARG A 197 2.04 -22.67 -14.39
N THR A 198 2.54 -21.60 -15.00
CA THR A 198 2.07 -21.11 -16.28
C THR A 198 3.12 -21.36 -17.36
N ALA A 199 2.64 -21.46 -18.61
CA ALA A 199 3.51 -21.78 -19.75
C ALA A 199 4.17 -20.54 -20.36
N LEU A 200 3.72 -19.35 -19.98
CA LEU A 200 4.18 -18.07 -20.50
C LEU A 200 4.99 -17.36 -19.42
N PRO A 201 6.14 -16.77 -19.78
CA PRO A 201 6.87 -15.91 -18.85
C PRO A 201 6.02 -14.72 -18.42
N GLU A 202 5.82 -14.54 -17.12
CA GLU A 202 4.98 -13.50 -16.51
C GLU A 202 5.78 -12.38 -15.84
N GLY A 203 7.04 -12.67 -15.50
CA GLY A 203 7.90 -11.75 -14.77
C GLY A 203 8.28 -10.52 -15.61
N LEU A 204 7.97 -9.33 -15.10
CA LEU A 204 8.38 -8.05 -15.69
C LEU A 204 9.40 -7.32 -14.82
N PRO A 205 10.33 -6.56 -15.43
CA PRO A 205 11.22 -5.69 -14.67
C PRO A 205 10.43 -4.62 -13.92
N ALA A 206 10.61 -4.58 -12.60
CA ALA A 206 9.98 -3.63 -11.71
C ALA A 206 10.99 -2.81 -10.91
N GLN A 207 10.64 -1.57 -10.64
CA GLN A 207 11.34 -0.69 -9.71
C GLN A 207 10.37 -0.27 -8.61
N THR A 208 10.83 -0.32 -7.37
CA THR A 208 10.07 0.14 -6.22
C THR A 208 10.92 1.05 -5.35
N ALA A 209 10.26 1.99 -4.67
CA ALA A 209 10.88 2.77 -3.60
C ALA A 209 9.92 2.87 -2.43
N GLN A 210 10.46 2.73 -1.22
CA GLN A 210 9.77 3.06 0.01
C GLN A 210 10.23 4.44 0.47
N LEU A 211 9.27 5.32 0.72
CA LEU A 211 9.51 6.72 1.03
C LEU A 211 8.76 7.07 2.31
N TYR A 212 9.47 7.36 3.39
CA TYR A 212 8.88 7.79 4.65
C TYR A 212 8.49 9.27 4.60
N VAL A 213 7.46 9.67 5.34
CA VAL A 213 7.13 11.09 5.50
C VAL A 213 8.18 11.81 6.39
N PRO A 214 8.28 13.15 6.34
CA PRO A 214 9.22 13.91 7.17
C PRO A 214 9.16 13.62 8.67
N PHE A 215 7.97 13.31 9.20
CA PHE A 215 7.81 12.93 10.61
C PHE A 215 8.66 11.71 11.00
N PHE A 216 8.82 10.74 10.08
CA PHE A 216 9.66 9.57 10.23
C PHE A 216 11.04 9.73 9.58
N GLY A 217 11.50 10.97 9.36
CA GLY A 217 12.83 11.28 8.84
C GLY A 217 12.99 11.07 7.33
N GLY A 218 11.91 10.89 6.58
CA GLY A 218 11.95 10.77 5.12
C GLY A 218 11.63 12.06 4.36
N THR A 219 11.36 11.93 3.06
CA THR A 219 11.11 13.05 2.13
C THR A 219 9.82 12.87 1.33
N PHE A 220 8.95 11.93 1.72
CA PHE A 220 7.67 11.74 1.07
C PHE A 220 6.67 12.81 1.50
N GLU A 221 6.17 13.57 0.54
CA GLU A 221 5.27 14.69 0.78
C GLU A 221 4.16 14.65 -0.26
N TYR A 222 3.12 15.47 -0.06
CA TYR A 222 1.99 15.52 -0.99
C TYR A 222 2.40 15.81 -2.44
N ASP A 223 3.40 16.66 -2.66
CA ASP A 223 3.90 16.96 -4.01
C ASP A 223 4.58 15.73 -4.65
N THR A 224 5.26 14.89 -3.86
CA THR A 224 5.83 13.61 -4.34
C THR A 224 4.72 12.64 -4.72
N PHE A 225 3.65 12.56 -3.91
CA PHE A 225 2.47 11.77 -4.25
C PHE A 225 1.83 12.23 -5.57
N LYS A 226 1.62 13.54 -5.75
CA LYS A 226 1.09 14.11 -7.00
C LYS A 226 1.95 13.77 -8.21
N ALA A 227 3.28 13.89 -8.07
CA ALA A 227 4.20 13.57 -9.15
C ALA A 227 4.12 12.10 -9.61
N GLU A 228 3.83 11.17 -8.70
CA GLU A 228 3.56 9.76 -9.06
C GLU A 228 2.24 9.63 -9.84
N ILE A 229 1.15 10.24 -9.35
CA ILE A 229 -0.15 10.23 -10.04
C ILE A 229 -0.04 10.86 -11.44
N ASP A 230 0.61 12.02 -11.56
CA ASP A 230 0.85 12.71 -12.84
C ASP A 230 1.67 11.86 -13.82
N ALA A 231 2.56 11.01 -13.28
CA ALA A 231 3.32 10.05 -14.06
C ALA A 231 2.55 8.76 -14.40
N GLY A 232 1.26 8.68 -14.04
CA GLY A 232 0.42 7.51 -14.27
C GLY A 232 0.74 6.34 -13.34
N ARG A 233 1.21 6.61 -12.11
CA ARG A 233 1.65 5.59 -11.15
C ARG A 233 0.84 5.71 -9.85
N PRO A 234 0.05 4.68 -9.47
CA PRO A 234 -0.57 4.66 -8.16
C PRO A 234 0.49 4.49 -7.07
N VAL A 235 0.11 4.78 -5.82
CA VAL A 235 1.01 4.71 -4.66
C VAL A 235 0.33 3.92 -3.56
N ILE A 236 1.00 2.93 -2.97
CA ILE A 236 0.52 2.33 -1.73
C ILE A 236 0.86 3.31 -0.62
N LEU A 237 -0.15 3.76 0.12
CA LEU A 237 0.03 4.59 1.29
C LEU A 237 -0.15 3.71 2.52
N ASN A 238 0.88 3.69 3.37
CA ASN A 238 0.79 3.08 4.68
C ASN A 238 0.36 4.14 5.68
N LEU A 239 -0.61 3.78 6.49
CA LEU A 239 -1.28 4.65 7.43
C LEU A 239 -1.14 4.05 8.82
N LEU A 240 -1.13 4.91 9.82
CA LEU A 240 -1.17 4.51 11.21
C LEU A 240 -2.53 4.86 11.79
N THR A 241 -3.16 3.93 12.48
CA THR A 241 -4.44 4.16 13.18
C THR A 241 -4.38 3.68 14.61
N ALA A 242 -5.05 4.39 15.52
CA ALA A 242 -5.10 4.03 16.93
C ALA A 242 -6.16 2.94 17.15
N GLU A 243 -5.75 1.74 17.55
CA GLU A 243 -6.66 0.69 18.00
C GLU A 243 -7.09 0.93 19.46
N THR A 244 -6.17 1.48 20.27
CA THR A 244 -6.44 2.00 21.60
C THR A 244 -5.61 3.27 21.80
N GLU A 245 -5.82 3.98 22.91
CA GLU A 245 -5.02 5.17 23.29
C GLU A 245 -3.50 4.92 23.27
N THR A 246 -3.07 3.67 23.44
CA THR A 246 -1.64 3.30 23.54
C THR A 246 -1.20 2.28 22.50
N LYS A 247 -2.12 1.77 21.66
CA LYS A 247 -1.84 0.75 20.66
C LYS A 247 -2.16 1.30 19.28
N TRP A 248 -1.12 1.43 18.46
CA TRP A 248 -1.23 1.78 17.06
C TRP A 248 -1.16 0.54 16.19
N VAL A 249 -1.98 0.51 15.15
CA VAL A 249 -1.97 -0.51 14.11
C VAL A 249 -1.79 0.12 12.75
N GLY A 250 -1.26 -0.68 11.85
CA GLY A 250 -1.02 -0.28 10.48
C GLY A 250 -2.19 -0.55 9.57
N HIS A 251 -2.35 0.29 8.55
CA HIS A 251 -3.25 0.05 7.43
C HIS A 251 -2.56 0.38 6.11
N SER A 252 -2.91 -0.33 5.04
CA SER A 252 -2.39 -0.05 3.69
C SER A 252 -3.55 0.15 2.74
N VAL A 253 -3.46 1.22 1.95
CA VAL A 253 -4.43 1.57 0.90
C VAL A 253 -3.71 1.93 -0.39
N VAL A 254 -4.43 2.02 -1.51
CA VAL A 254 -3.85 2.54 -2.75
C VAL A 254 -4.39 3.94 -3.04
N GLY A 255 -3.50 4.93 -3.03
CA GLY A 255 -3.75 6.27 -3.57
C GLY A 255 -3.64 6.27 -5.09
N TYR A 256 -4.66 6.75 -5.78
CA TYR A 256 -4.74 6.72 -7.24
C TYR A 256 -5.25 8.02 -7.86
N GLY A 257 -5.29 9.11 -7.10
CA GLY A 257 -5.70 10.43 -7.57
C GLY A 257 -5.48 11.47 -6.49
N TYR A 258 -5.55 12.74 -6.83
CA TYR A 258 -5.35 13.82 -5.88
C TYR A 258 -6.22 15.04 -6.18
N GLN A 259 -6.55 15.82 -5.16
CA GLN A 259 -7.26 17.08 -5.27
C GLN A 259 -6.65 18.08 -4.28
N ASP A 260 -6.06 19.16 -4.78
CA ASP A 260 -5.51 20.21 -3.91
C ASP A 260 -6.63 20.88 -3.09
N ALA A 261 -6.27 21.31 -1.87
CA ALA A 261 -7.10 22.11 -0.97
C ALA A 261 -8.53 21.57 -0.76
N MET A 262 -8.65 20.26 -0.57
CA MET A 262 -9.93 19.56 -0.48
C MET A 262 -10.53 19.57 0.93
N PHE A 263 -9.70 19.48 1.97
CA PHE A 263 -10.17 19.30 3.34
C PHE A 263 -9.74 20.46 4.24
N GLN A 264 -10.65 20.89 5.10
CA GLN A 264 -10.38 21.83 6.19
C GLN A 264 -10.28 21.03 7.48
N VAL A 265 -9.10 20.99 8.09
CA VAL A 265 -8.80 20.10 9.22
C VAL A 265 -8.28 20.91 10.39
N LYS A 266 -8.82 20.68 11.58
CA LYS A 266 -8.26 21.13 12.85
C LYS A 266 -7.27 20.10 13.37
N VAL A 267 -6.05 20.55 13.64
CA VAL A 267 -4.98 19.68 14.13
C VAL A 267 -4.38 20.28 15.40
N ALA A 268 -4.45 19.53 16.50
CA ALA A 268 -3.84 19.93 17.77
C ALA A 268 -2.32 19.68 17.74
N THR A 269 -1.51 20.72 17.94
CA THR A 269 -0.03 20.61 17.93
C THR A 269 0.55 20.28 19.30
N ASN A 270 1.85 19.96 19.30
CA ASN A 270 2.66 19.73 20.49
C ASN A 270 2.68 20.86 21.53
N TYR A 271 2.27 22.07 21.14
CA TYR A 271 2.29 23.25 22.02
C TYR A 271 0.90 23.65 22.52
N GLY A 272 -0.10 22.77 22.34
CA GLY A 272 -1.49 23.05 22.66
C GLY A 272 -2.16 24.05 21.71
N ALA A 273 -1.46 24.50 20.66
CA ALA A 273 -2.07 25.31 19.61
C ALA A 273 -2.87 24.42 18.66
N ILE A 274 -4.08 24.85 18.33
CA ILE A 274 -4.91 24.23 17.29
C ILE A 274 -4.58 24.93 15.98
N LEU A 275 -4.14 24.16 14.98
CA LEU A 275 -3.93 24.64 13.62
C LEU A 275 -5.17 24.38 12.78
N ASP A 276 -5.66 25.43 12.13
CA ASP A 276 -6.65 25.34 11.06
C ASP A 276 -5.90 25.15 9.75
N LEU A 277 -5.89 23.92 9.24
CA LEU A 277 -5.19 23.56 8.01
C LEU A 277 -6.17 23.39 6.86
N THR A 278 -5.74 23.77 5.65
CA THR A 278 -6.35 23.32 4.40
C THR A 278 -5.39 22.34 3.75
N VAL A 279 -5.80 21.09 3.62
CA VAL A 279 -4.96 20.00 3.09
C VAL A 279 -5.54 19.46 1.79
N GLY A 280 -4.67 18.85 0.99
CA GLY A 280 -5.08 18.12 -0.20
C GLY A 280 -5.86 16.86 0.17
N GLY A 281 -6.62 16.34 -0.80
CA GLY A 281 -7.23 15.02 -0.75
C GLY A 281 -6.48 14.05 -1.66
N PHE A 282 -6.55 12.76 -1.33
CA PHE A 282 -6.15 11.69 -2.23
C PHE A 282 -7.32 10.75 -2.49
N ALA A 283 -7.50 10.36 -3.75
CA ALA A 283 -8.46 9.34 -4.13
C ALA A 283 -7.90 7.98 -3.71
N VAL A 284 -8.73 7.16 -3.08
CA VAL A 284 -8.28 5.95 -2.39
C VAL A 284 -9.08 4.71 -2.76
N ARG A 285 -8.37 3.59 -2.89
CA ARG A 285 -8.93 2.25 -2.86
C ARG A 285 -8.60 1.66 -1.50
N ASP A 286 -9.59 1.69 -0.62
CA ASP A 286 -9.47 1.08 0.69
C ASP A 286 -9.50 -0.44 0.57
N THR A 287 -8.78 -1.13 1.45
CA THR A 287 -8.81 -2.58 1.49
C THR A 287 -9.99 -3.10 2.29
N TRP A 288 -10.60 -2.34 3.21
CA TRP A 288 -11.75 -2.85 3.97
C TRP A 288 -13.05 -2.79 3.16
N MET A 289 -13.62 -1.60 2.95
CA MET A 289 -14.80 -1.37 2.10
C MET A 289 -14.83 0.10 1.67
N ASN A 290 -15.45 0.42 0.53
CA ASN A 290 -15.68 1.82 0.19
C ASN A 290 -16.66 2.47 1.17
N GLY A 291 -16.36 3.71 1.56
CA GLY A 291 -17.21 4.51 2.44
C GLY A 291 -17.24 4.04 3.88
N THR A 292 -16.26 3.24 4.31
CA THR A 292 -16.01 3.08 5.74
C THR A 292 -15.53 4.41 6.30
N ALA A 293 -16.26 4.94 7.28
CA ALA A 293 -15.87 6.16 7.95
C ALA A 293 -14.53 5.93 8.69
N PHE A 294 -13.47 6.59 8.23
CA PHE A 294 -12.32 6.91 9.07
C PHE A 294 -12.83 7.85 10.15
N SER A 295 -12.77 7.41 11.38
CA SER A 295 -13.32 8.13 12.52
C SER A 295 -12.34 9.22 13.00
N GLU A 296 -12.93 10.33 13.44
CA GLU A 296 -12.39 11.31 14.40
C GLU A 296 -11.57 12.52 13.90
N TRP A 297 -11.51 12.82 12.60
CA TRP A 297 -11.01 14.13 12.17
C TRP A 297 -12.08 15.21 12.34
N VAL A 298 -11.67 16.37 12.86
CA VAL A 298 -12.57 17.54 13.05
C VAL A 298 -12.25 18.66 12.07
N ASP A 299 -13.29 19.29 11.51
CA ASP A 299 -13.17 20.44 10.62
C ASP A 299 -12.98 21.76 11.40
N TRP A 300 -12.89 22.89 10.70
CA TRP A 300 -12.75 24.23 11.32
C TRP A 300 -13.93 24.64 12.22
N LYS A 301 -15.05 23.93 12.14
CA LYS A 301 -16.26 24.14 12.95
C LYS A 301 -16.42 23.06 14.03
N GLU A 302 -15.39 22.25 14.25
CA GLU A 302 -15.39 21.13 15.21
C GLU A 302 -16.39 20.02 14.87
N ASN A 303 -16.82 19.94 13.61
CA ASN A 303 -17.61 18.80 13.15
C ASN A 303 -16.67 17.65 12.83
N VAL A 304 -17.00 16.46 13.33
CA VAL A 304 -16.34 15.23 12.88
C VAL A 304 -16.70 15.02 11.41
N PHE A 305 -15.68 14.86 10.56
CA PHE A 305 -15.86 14.52 9.15
C PHE A 305 -15.13 13.22 8.82
N SER A 306 -15.61 12.56 7.78
CA SER A 306 -15.09 11.29 7.27
C SER A 306 -14.59 11.43 5.82
N SER A 307 -14.27 10.30 5.19
CA SER A 307 -14.06 10.21 3.75
C SER A 307 -15.18 10.90 2.96
N VAL A 308 -14.83 11.57 1.87
CA VAL A 308 -15.80 12.14 0.93
C VAL A 308 -15.94 11.21 -0.27
N ILE A 309 -17.17 10.83 -0.61
CA ILE A 309 -17.45 10.15 -1.88
C ILE A 309 -18.03 11.16 -2.86
N ASP A 310 -17.39 11.33 -4.01
CA ASP A 310 -17.84 12.29 -5.02
C ASP A 310 -18.95 11.76 -5.92
N ALA A 311 -19.43 12.60 -6.84
CA ALA A 311 -20.51 12.24 -7.76
C ALA A 311 -20.13 11.11 -8.74
N GLN A 312 -18.85 10.81 -8.87
CA GLN A 312 -18.29 9.74 -9.70
C GLN A 312 -18.06 8.46 -8.87
N GLY A 313 -18.35 8.47 -7.58
CA GLY A 313 -18.13 7.35 -6.67
C GLY A 313 -16.67 7.17 -6.26
N VAL A 314 -15.82 8.19 -6.45
CA VAL A 314 -14.44 8.19 -5.96
C VAL A 314 -14.46 8.58 -4.49
N GLU A 315 -13.84 7.74 -3.68
CA GLU A 315 -13.61 8.01 -2.27
C GLU A 315 -12.31 8.83 -2.10
N TRP A 316 -12.40 9.87 -1.28
CA TRP A 316 -11.34 10.83 -1.03
C TRP A 316 -11.05 10.94 0.46
N TRP A 317 -9.78 10.83 0.83
CA TRP A 317 -9.30 11.02 2.19
C TRP A 317 -8.37 12.23 2.28
N PRO A 318 -8.26 12.88 3.45
CA PRO A 318 -7.31 13.97 3.63
C PRO A 318 -5.88 13.43 3.58
N PHE A 319 -5.02 14.07 2.77
CA PHE A 319 -3.59 13.79 2.77
C PHE A 319 -2.93 14.59 3.89
N ILE A 320 -2.54 13.89 4.95
CA ILE A 320 -2.04 14.48 6.18
C ILE A 320 -0.59 14.05 6.37
N ASP A 321 0.34 14.90 5.95
CA ASP A 321 1.80 14.73 6.09
C ASP A 321 2.38 15.76 7.09
N ILE A 322 1.78 15.84 8.28
CA ILE A 322 1.92 17.05 9.09
C ILE A 322 3.37 17.27 9.54
N ARG A 323 3.96 18.34 9.01
CA ARG A 323 5.19 18.89 9.55
C ARG A 323 4.86 19.66 10.82
N GLY A 324 5.34 19.19 11.96
CA GLY A 324 5.37 19.96 13.20
C GLY A 324 4.05 20.05 13.97
N ALA A 325 2.99 19.37 13.52
CA ALA A 325 1.93 18.96 14.42
C ALA A 325 2.14 17.48 14.67
N SER A 326 2.39 17.13 15.92
CA SER A 326 2.11 15.80 16.44
C SER A 326 1.18 16.04 17.63
N TRP A 327 0.46 15.01 18.01
CA TRP A 327 -0.18 15.03 19.32
C TRP A 327 0.90 14.96 20.39
N VAL A 328 0.65 15.38 21.62
CA VAL A 328 1.60 15.16 22.72
C VAL A 328 0.91 14.30 23.76
N TYR A 329 1.48 13.13 24.00
CA TYR A 329 1.09 12.29 25.13
C TYR A 329 1.30 13.04 26.45
N ASP A 330 0.64 12.59 27.52
CA ASP A 330 0.77 13.19 28.86
C ASP A 330 2.23 13.28 29.36
N ASP A 331 3.13 12.45 28.82
CA ASP A 331 4.55 12.44 29.12
C ASP A 331 5.39 13.44 28.31
N GLY A 332 4.76 14.26 27.45
CA GLY A 332 5.42 15.24 26.60
C GLY A 332 5.90 14.69 25.25
N THR A 333 5.67 13.41 24.94
CA THR A 333 6.16 12.81 23.70
C THR A 333 5.22 13.06 22.50
N PRO A 334 5.77 13.46 21.34
CA PRO A 334 5.07 13.47 20.06
C PRO A 334 4.41 12.12 19.71
N GLY A 335 3.09 12.11 19.58
CA GLY A 335 2.27 11.04 19.05
C GLY A 335 1.82 11.32 17.61
N PRO A 336 1.70 10.29 16.76
CA PRO A 336 1.09 10.42 15.45
C PRO A 336 -0.41 10.73 15.55
N TYR A 337 -1.04 11.08 14.44
CA TYR A 337 -2.50 11.18 14.36
C TYR A 337 -3.10 9.90 13.80
N ASP A 338 -4.36 9.67 14.15
CA ASP A 338 -5.16 8.61 13.56
C ASP A 338 -5.28 8.81 12.05
N TRP A 339 -5.02 7.76 11.27
CA TRP A 339 -5.01 7.77 9.80
C TRP A 339 -3.91 8.63 9.15
N MET A 340 -2.88 8.99 9.89
CA MET A 340 -1.72 9.69 9.33
C MET A 340 -0.95 8.79 8.35
N VAL A 341 -0.52 9.37 7.23
CA VAL A 341 0.40 8.70 6.29
C VAL A 341 1.77 8.57 6.94
N THR A 342 2.29 7.34 7.05
CA THR A 342 3.61 7.05 7.62
C THR A 342 4.69 6.95 6.56
N ASP A 343 4.35 6.29 5.46
CA ASP A 343 5.23 6.06 4.34
C ASP A 343 4.42 5.67 3.10
N ALA A 344 5.12 5.66 1.97
CA ALA A 344 4.58 5.31 0.68
C ALA A 344 5.46 4.32 -0.03
N VAL A 345 4.83 3.40 -0.76
CA VAL A 345 5.51 2.50 -1.69
C VAL A 345 5.09 2.85 -3.11
N THR A 346 6.08 3.23 -3.91
CA THR A 346 5.94 3.47 -5.34
C THR A 346 6.31 2.21 -6.11
N LEU A 347 5.66 2.00 -7.26
CA LEU A 347 5.97 0.92 -8.19
C LEU A 347 5.99 1.47 -9.61
N TYR A 348 7.03 1.13 -10.35
CA TYR A 348 7.10 1.27 -11.79
C TYR A 348 7.35 -0.08 -12.42
N VAL A 349 6.48 -0.47 -13.35
CA VAL A 349 6.65 -1.69 -14.15
C VAL A 349 7.06 -1.28 -15.56
N ALA A 350 8.21 -1.80 -16.02
CA ALA A 350 8.65 -1.59 -17.39
C ALA A 350 7.75 -2.38 -18.35
N PRO A 351 7.39 -1.83 -19.53
CA PRO A 351 6.71 -2.62 -20.54
C PRO A 351 7.64 -3.71 -21.08
N GLU A 352 7.06 -4.77 -21.63
CA GLU A 352 7.82 -5.82 -22.31
C GLU A 352 8.77 -5.23 -23.38
N PRO A 353 10.00 -5.76 -23.52
CA PRO A 353 10.99 -5.25 -24.47
C PRO A 353 10.47 -5.18 -25.92
N ALA A 354 9.66 -6.18 -26.33
CA ALA A 354 9.07 -6.22 -27.66
C ALA A 354 8.08 -5.07 -27.89
N THR A 355 7.32 -4.70 -26.86
CA THR A 355 6.38 -3.57 -26.93
C THR A 355 7.12 -2.23 -26.93
N ALA A 356 8.22 -2.11 -26.18
CA ALA A 356 9.05 -0.90 -26.18
C ALA A 356 9.60 -0.55 -27.59
N LEU A 357 10.03 -1.57 -28.35
CA LEU A 357 10.48 -1.44 -29.73
C LEU A 357 9.37 -0.96 -30.68
N LEU A 358 8.15 -1.49 -30.53
CA LEU A 358 7.01 -1.10 -31.36
C LEU A 358 6.54 0.33 -31.07
N VAL A 359 6.50 0.74 -29.79
CA VAL A 359 6.16 2.12 -29.40
C VAL A 359 7.20 3.10 -29.94
N ALA A 360 8.50 2.81 -29.78
CA ALA A 360 9.57 3.63 -30.33
C ALA A 360 9.51 3.71 -31.87
N ALA A 361 9.24 2.61 -32.56
CA ALA A 361 9.09 2.58 -34.01
C ALA A 361 7.87 3.39 -34.49
N GLY A 362 6.74 3.29 -33.78
CA GLY A 362 5.51 4.04 -34.06
C GLY A 362 5.69 5.55 -33.87
N MET A 363 6.34 5.99 -32.78
CA MET A 363 6.65 7.40 -32.55
C MET A 363 7.64 7.94 -33.58
N GLY A 364 8.65 7.16 -33.97
CA GLY A 364 9.59 7.53 -35.03
C GLY A 364 8.92 7.69 -36.40
N TRP A 365 7.90 6.88 -36.70
CA TRP A 365 7.14 7.01 -37.94
C TRP A 365 6.24 8.26 -37.96
N LEU A 366 5.57 8.58 -36.85
CA LEU A 366 4.79 9.82 -36.74
C LEU A 366 5.67 11.07 -36.87
N ALA A 367 6.85 11.09 -36.24
CA ALA A 367 7.80 12.19 -36.33
C ALA A 367 8.36 12.40 -37.75
N ARG A 368 8.51 11.32 -38.56
CA ARG A 368 8.93 11.43 -39.97
C ARG A 368 7.82 11.98 -40.87
N ARG A 369 6.55 11.73 -40.57
CA ARG A 369 5.41 12.26 -41.37
C ARG A 369 5.16 13.75 -41.13
N THR A 370 5.39 14.26 -39.93
CA THR A 370 5.30 15.70 -39.67
C THR A 370 6.41 16.48 -40.38
N PHE A 371 7.59 15.88 -40.56
CA PHE A 371 8.70 16.54 -41.27
C PHE A 371 8.55 16.52 -42.82
N SER A 372 7.93 15.50 -43.41
CA SER A 372 7.86 15.41 -44.89
C SER A 372 6.78 16.31 -45.54
N ARG A 373 5.78 16.79 -44.77
CA ARG A 373 4.75 17.73 -45.29
C ARG A 373 5.18 19.20 -45.33
N GLY A 374 6.36 19.55 -44.82
CA GLY A 374 6.86 20.94 -44.82
C GLY A 374 7.61 21.39 -46.08
N ARG A 375 7.82 20.52 -47.09
CA ARG A 375 8.76 20.81 -48.20
C ARG A 375 8.14 20.99 -49.59
N HIS A 376 6.82 21.06 -49.72
CA HIS A 376 6.15 21.36 -50.99
C HIS A 376 5.28 22.60 -50.90
N GLY A 377 5.90 23.76 -51.11
CA GLY A 377 5.17 25.03 -51.07
C GLY A 377 6.00 26.30 -51.32
N ARG A 378 7.02 26.27 -52.18
CA ARG A 378 7.53 27.50 -52.82
C ARG A 378 7.35 27.37 -54.32
N GLY A 379 6.10 27.55 -54.75
CA GLY A 379 5.76 27.81 -56.14
C GLY A 379 6.47 29.07 -56.60
N ARG A 380 7.26 28.92 -57.66
CA ARG A 380 7.91 29.99 -58.41
C ARG A 380 6.88 31.08 -58.77
N ARG A 381 7.18 32.33 -58.42
CA ARG A 381 6.57 33.49 -59.08
C ARG A 381 7.09 33.55 -60.52
N PRO A 382 6.23 33.70 -61.55
CA PRO A 382 6.70 33.97 -62.90
C PRO A 382 7.28 35.39 -62.95
N ALA A 383 8.44 35.52 -63.59
CA ALA A 383 9.03 36.80 -63.97
C ALA A 383 8.13 37.43 -65.04
N GLY A 384 7.70 38.66 -64.81
CA GLY A 384 7.15 39.50 -65.85
C GLY A 384 8.29 40.24 -66.54
N ASP A 385 8.25 40.27 -67.86
CA ASP A 385 9.00 41.20 -68.70
C ASP A 385 8.07 41.69 -69.81
N GLY A 386 8.13 43.00 -70.06
CA GLY A 386 8.10 43.68 -71.37
C GLY A 386 7.01 43.34 -72.37
#